data_AF-A0AAV0QIY5-F1
#
_entry.id   AF-A0AAV0QIY5-F1
#
_cell.length_a   1.000
_cell.length_b   1.000
_cell.length_c   1.000
_cell.angle_alpha   90.00
_cell.angle_beta   90.00
_cell.angle_gamma   90.00
#
_symmetry.space_group_name_H-M   'P 1'
#
loop_
_entity.id
_entity.type
_entity.pdbx_description
1 polymer ?
#
loop_
_entity_poly.entity_id
_entity_poly.type
_entity_poly.pdbx_seq_one_letter_code
_entity_poly.pdbx_strand_id
1 'polypeptide(L)'
;MEDAPTSSQYDLVVKCFGEQNHGHMTCFGGAVKPKDLKVGSSKDKGLDARLRQSEEEKVAMRKRIEELEATERDREAAERDREAAERERAEMNAQMMVEMRAEVRTETRAEVMGEMEVKIAEQVKVQVAAMLGARSSKKKKPT
;
A
#
# COMPACT_ATOMS: atom_id res chain seq x y z
N MET A 1 -35.49 49.00 -38.04
CA MET A 1 -36.32 49.93 -37.26
C MET A 1 -36.40 49.32 -35.88
N GLU A 2 -35.60 49.80 -34.94
CA GLU A 2 -35.63 49.33 -33.56
C GLU A 2 -36.83 49.95 -32.86
N ASP A 3 -37.70 49.09 -32.32
CA ASP A 3 -38.89 49.48 -31.58
C ASP A 3 -38.48 50.26 -30.32
N ALA A 4 -38.94 51.52 -30.26
CA ALA A 4 -38.82 52.32 -29.05
C ALA A 4 -39.53 51.61 -27.90
N PRO A 5 -38.93 51.50 -26.70
CA PRO A 5 -39.56 50.83 -25.57
C PRO A 5 -40.89 51.53 -25.25
N THR A 6 -41.99 50.78 -25.34
CA THR A 6 -43.31 51.24 -24.92
C THR A 6 -43.24 51.74 -23.48
N SER A 7 -43.87 52.89 -23.22
CA SER A 7 -43.87 53.67 -21.97
C SER A 7 -44.06 52.86 -20.68
N SER A 8 -44.61 51.64 -20.74
CA SER A 8 -44.74 50.73 -19.60
C SER A 8 -43.43 50.32 -18.94
N GLN A 9 -42.31 50.27 -19.67
CA GLN A 9 -41.02 49.87 -19.08
C GLN A 9 -40.41 51.00 -18.24
N TYR A 10 -40.56 52.24 -18.67
CA TYR A 10 -40.09 53.41 -17.92
C TYR A 10 -40.88 53.58 -16.62
N ASP A 11 -42.21 53.45 -16.69
CA ASP A 11 -43.09 53.53 -15.52
C ASP A 11 -42.78 52.44 -14.50
N LEU A 12 -42.43 51.22 -14.94
CA LEU A 12 -42.03 50.14 -14.05
C LEU A 12 -40.71 50.45 -13.33
N VAL A 13 -39.76 51.05 -14.04
CA VAL A 13 -38.46 51.44 -13.46
C VAL A 13 -38.65 52.57 -12.44
N VAL A 14 -39.43 53.60 -12.75
CA VAL A 14 -39.73 54.69 -11.80
C VAL A 14 -40.50 54.16 -10.59
N LYS A 15 -41.43 53.22 -10.77
CA LYS A 15 -42.18 52.60 -9.67
C LYS A 15 -41.30 51.74 -8.76
N CYS A 16 -40.34 51.01 -9.32
CA CYS A 16 -39.48 50.11 -8.55
C CYS A 16 -38.27 50.84 -7.91
N PHE A 17 -37.73 51.87 -8.57
CA PHE A 17 -36.45 52.49 -8.19
C PHE A 17 -36.54 54.00 -7.92
N GLY A 18 -37.71 54.63 -8.08
CA GLY A 18 -37.89 56.07 -7.95
C GLY A 18 -37.39 56.86 -9.16
N GLU A 19 -37.71 58.16 -9.18
CA GLU A 19 -37.33 59.10 -10.24
C GLU A 19 -35.80 59.18 -10.38
N GLN A 20 -35.27 58.69 -11.51
CA GLN A 20 -33.84 58.62 -11.76
C GLN A 20 -33.34 59.99 -12.26
N ASN A 21 -32.57 60.71 -11.44
CA ASN A 21 -31.93 61.96 -11.84
C ASN A 21 -30.57 61.70 -12.50
N HIS A 22 -30.15 62.54 -13.44
CA HIS A 22 -28.88 62.40 -14.19
C HIS A 22 -27.60 62.26 -13.33
N GLY A 23 -27.66 62.53 -12.02
CA GLY A 23 -26.54 62.35 -11.07
C GLY A 23 -26.61 61.11 -10.17
N HIS A 24 -27.69 60.32 -10.24
CA HIS A 24 -27.90 59.18 -9.36
C HIS A 24 -28.70 58.06 -10.03
N MET A 25 -28.03 56.95 -10.31
CA MET A 25 -28.67 55.73 -10.83
C MET A 25 -28.84 54.73 -9.69
N THR A 26 -30.07 54.30 -9.44
CA THR A 26 -30.39 53.28 -8.44
C THR A 26 -30.49 51.94 -9.15
N CYS A 27 -29.47 51.09 -8.99
CA CYS A 27 -29.52 49.70 -9.44
C CYS A 27 -29.76 48.75 -8.25
N PHE A 28 -30.24 47.53 -8.52
CA PHE A 28 -30.37 46.48 -7.50
C PHE A 28 -29.03 46.30 -6.77
N GLY A 29 -29.02 46.56 -5.46
CA GLY A 29 -27.82 46.46 -4.61
C GLY A 29 -27.41 47.76 -3.92
N GLY A 30 -28.06 48.89 -4.22
CA GLY A 30 -27.86 50.16 -3.52
C GLY A 30 -27.33 51.28 -4.42
N ALA A 31 -27.37 52.48 -3.86
CA ALA A 31 -26.97 53.74 -4.49
C ALA A 31 -25.46 53.80 -4.82
N VAL A 32 -25.06 53.27 -6.00
CA VAL A 32 -23.67 53.40 -6.49
C VAL A 32 -23.49 54.78 -7.10
N LYS A 33 -22.64 55.62 -6.50
CA LYS A 33 -22.31 56.94 -7.07
C LYS A 33 -21.19 56.77 -8.11
N PRO A 34 -21.06 57.66 -9.12
CA PRO A 34 -19.95 57.62 -10.08
C PRO A 34 -18.56 57.62 -9.43
N LYS A 35 -18.42 58.17 -8.22
CA LYS A 35 -17.19 58.11 -7.41
C LYS A 35 -16.90 56.72 -6.83
N ASP A 36 -17.94 55.89 -6.66
CA ASP A 36 -17.83 54.51 -6.19
C ASP A 36 -17.48 53.57 -7.37
N LEU A 37 -17.79 54.00 -8.61
CA LEU A 37 -17.29 53.40 -9.87
C LEU A 37 -15.86 53.84 -10.21
N LYS A 38 -15.28 54.77 -9.44
CA LYS A 38 -13.86 55.11 -9.54
C LYS A 38 -13.08 53.96 -8.89
N VAL A 39 -13.04 52.83 -9.61
CA VAL A 39 -12.17 51.69 -9.37
C VAL A 39 -10.74 52.22 -9.54
N GLY A 40 -10.25 52.84 -8.48
CA GLY A 40 -8.92 53.41 -8.41
C GLY A 40 -7.91 52.29 -8.53
N SER A 41 -7.10 52.36 -9.58
CA SER A 41 -6.00 51.50 -10.01
C SER A 41 -4.85 51.28 -9.00
N SER A 42 -5.06 51.59 -7.72
CA SER A 42 -4.07 51.47 -6.66
C SER A 42 -4.22 50.21 -5.80
N LYS A 43 -5.45 49.67 -5.64
CA LYS A 43 -5.68 48.37 -4.96
C LYS A 43 -5.36 47.17 -5.87
N ASP A 44 -5.31 47.40 -7.17
CA ASP A 44 -5.11 46.40 -8.21
C ASP A 44 -3.69 45.82 -8.22
N LYS A 45 -2.67 46.69 -8.07
CA LYS A 45 -1.26 46.30 -8.10
C LYS A 45 -0.85 45.33 -6.98
N GLY A 46 -1.48 45.45 -5.81
CA GLY A 46 -1.23 44.55 -4.68
C GLY A 46 -1.88 43.18 -4.85
N LEU A 47 -3.01 43.11 -5.56
CA LEU A 47 -3.68 41.84 -5.88
C LEU A 47 -2.89 41.06 -6.93
N ASP A 48 -2.39 41.74 -7.96
CA ASP A 48 -1.55 41.12 -8.99
C ASP A 48 -0.25 40.55 -8.40
N ALA A 49 0.40 41.28 -7.48
CA ALA A 49 1.60 40.79 -6.82
C ALA A 49 1.31 39.53 -5.98
N ARG A 50 0.20 39.52 -5.24
CA ARG A 50 -0.23 38.35 -4.46
C ARG A 50 -0.66 37.17 -5.33
N LEU A 51 -1.26 37.44 -6.49
CA LEU A 51 -1.63 36.40 -7.45
C LEU A 51 -0.38 35.74 -8.02
N ARG A 52 0.60 36.53 -8.50
CA ARG A 52 1.89 36.00 -8.97
C ARG A 52 2.62 35.20 -7.88
N GLN A 53 2.68 35.73 -6.67
CA GLN A 53 3.27 35.02 -5.53
C GLN A 53 2.56 33.68 -5.28
N SER A 54 1.23 33.64 -5.30
CA SER A 54 0.47 32.40 -5.12
C SER A 54 0.69 31.41 -6.26
N GLU A 55 0.87 31.87 -7.49
CA GLU A 55 1.19 31.02 -8.64
C GLU A 55 2.58 30.40 -8.52
N GLU A 56 3.58 31.20 -8.12
CA GLU A 56 4.94 30.73 -7.86
C GLU A 56 4.97 29.69 -6.74
N GLU A 57 4.28 29.96 -5.62
CA GLU A 57 4.15 29.00 -4.51
C GLU A 57 3.49 27.70 -4.96
N LYS A 58 2.43 27.77 -5.77
CA LYS A 58 1.77 26.57 -6.32
C LYS A 58 2.70 25.77 -7.24
N VAL A 59 3.51 26.45 -8.06
CA VAL A 59 4.50 25.79 -8.91
C VAL A 59 5.58 25.12 -8.06
N ALA A 60 6.12 25.83 -7.07
CA ALA A 60 7.11 25.29 -6.15
C ALA A 60 6.58 24.07 -5.38
N MET A 61 5.34 24.13 -4.91
CA MET A 61 4.69 23.02 -4.21
C MET A 61 4.48 21.82 -5.13
N ARG A 62 4.02 22.02 -6.37
CA ARG A 62 3.88 20.94 -7.35
C ARG A 62 5.22 20.27 -7.65
N LYS A 63 6.28 21.06 -7.84
CA LYS A 63 7.63 20.52 -8.04
C LYS A 63 8.09 19.67 -6.86
N ARG A 64 7.86 20.14 -5.62
CA ARG A 64 8.21 19.38 -4.42
C ARG A 64 7.40 18.09 -4.27
N ILE A 65 6.13 18.10 -4.67
CA ILE A 65 5.31 16.88 -4.71
C ILE A 65 5.89 15.88 -5.72
N GLU A 66 6.23 16.33 -6.93
CA GLU A 66 6.82 15.47 -7.95
C GLU A 66 8.17 14.88 -7.51
N GLU A 67 9.03 15.67 -6.87
CA GLU A 67 10.29 15.20 -6.27
C GLU A 67 10.04 14.15 -5.18
N LEU A 68 9.09 14.39 -4.28
CA LEU A 68 8.73 13.43 -3.23
C LEU A 68 8.17 12.12 -3.83
N GLU A 69 7.27 12.22 -4.80
CA GLU A 69 6.73 11.05 -5.50
C GLU A 69 7.83 10.27 -6.22
N ALA A 70 8.82 10.93 -6.81
CA ALA A 70 9.97 10.25 -7.40
C ALA A 70 10.77 9.49 -6.33
N THR A 71 11.06 10.12 -5.18
CA THR A 71 11.77 9.44 -4.09
C THR A 71 11.00 8.26 -3.50
N GLU A 72 9.67 8.36 -3.41
CA GLU A 72 8.83 7.25 -2.94
C GLU A 72 8.80 6.11 -3.96
N ARG A 73 8.74 6.40 -5.26
CA ARG A 73 8.85 5.34 -6.30
C ARG A 73 10.18 4.60 -6.20
N ASP A 74 11.29 5.31 -6.00
CA ASP A 74 12.61 4.70 -5.82
C ASP A 74 12.68 3.86 -4.54
N ARG A 75 12.08 4.36 -3.44
CA ARG A 75 11.99 3.63 -2.17
C ARG A 75 11.16 2.35 -2.32
N GLU A 76 10.00 2.42 -2.93
CA GLU A 76 9.13 1.27 -3.19
C GLU A 76 9.81 0.25 -4.08
N ALA A 77 10.54 0.68 -5.11
CA ALA A 77 11.32 -0.23 -5.96
C ALA A 77 12.40 -0.97 -5.14
N ALA A 78 13.16 -0.24 -4.32
CA ALA A 78 14.16 -0.84 -3.44
C ALA A 78 13.54 -1.78 -2.39
N GLU A 79 12.33 -1.50 -1.91
CA GLU A 79 11.61 -2.37 -0.99
C GLU A 79 11.15 -3.67 -1.66
N ARG A 80 10.62 -3.59 -2.90
CA ARG A 80 10.26 -4.77 -3.69
C ARG A 80 11.48 -5.67 -3.96
N ASP A 81 12.63 -5.08 -4.27
CA ASP A 81 13.87 -5.83 -4.48
C ASP A 81 14.35 -6.53 -3.20
N ARG A 82 14.26 -5.85 -2.05
CA ARG A 82 14.56 -6.47 -0.74
C ARG A 82 13.63 -7.61 -0.42
N GLU A 83 12.33 -7.42 -0.61
CA GLU A 83 11.33 -8.46 -0.35
C GLU A 83 11.56 -9.67 -1.26
N ALA A 84 11.87 -9.45 -2.55
CA ALA A 84 12.22 -10.54 -3.48
C ALA A 84 13.46 -11.32 -3.01
N ALA A 85 14.52 -10.61 -2.59
CA ALA A 85 15.73 -11.24 -2.08
C ALA A 85 15.50 -12.01 -0.77
N GLU A 86 14.64 -11.50 0.12
CA GLU A 86 14.26 -12.19 1.36
C GLU A 86 13.43 -13.44 1.07
N ARG A 87 12.48 -13.37 0.13
CA ARG A 87 11.70 -14.52 -0.32
C ARG A 87 12.61 -15.61 -0.90
N GLU A 88 13.54 -15.25 -1.78
CA GLU A 88 14.50 -16.21 -2.35
C GLU A 88 15.34 -16.89 -1.27
N ARG A 89 15.85 -16.11 -0.30
CA ARG A 89 16.57 -16.67 0.85
C ARG A 89 15.70 -17.59 1.71
N ALA A 90 14.45 -17.21 1.96
CA ALA A 90 13.52 -18.00 2.73
C ALA A 90 13.17 -19.33 2.03
N GLU A 91 12.95 -19.29 0.72
CA GLU A 91 12.72 -20.47 -0.11
C GLU A 91 13.93 -21.41 -0.13
N MET A 92 15.12 -20.88 -0.37
CA MET A 92 16.37 -21.67 -0.31
C MET A 92 16.56 -22.34 1.05
N ASN A 93 16.35 -21.58 2.14
CA ASN A 93 16.43 -22.13 3.50
C ASN A 93 15.37 -23.22 3.74
N ALA A 94 14.14 -23.02 3.28
CA ALA A 94 13.07 -24.00 3.42
C ALA A 94 13.39 -25.29 2.64
N GLN A 95 13.87 -25.17 1.40
CA GLN A 95 14.29 -26.31 0.58
C GLN A 95 15.43 -27.08 1.23
N MET A 96 16.50 -26.39 1.65
CA MET A 96 17.63 -26.99 2.34
C MET A 96 17.19 -27.76 3.60
N MET A 97 16.29 -27.19 4.40
CA MET A 97 15.78 -27.86 5.60
C MET A 97 14.95 -29.10 5.28
N VAL A 98 14.19 -29.10 4.18
CA VAL A 98 13.42 -30.28 3.73
C VAL A 98 14.37 -31.38 3.26
N GLU A 99 15.37 -31.02 2.45
CA GLU A 99 16.35 -31.95 1.90
C GLU A 99 17.20 -32.59 2.99
N MET A 100 17.83 -31.78 3.86
CA MET A 100 18.59 -32.28 5.01
C MET A 100 17.76 -33.19 5.91
N ARG A 101 16.49 -32.85 6.15
CA ARG A 101 15.60 -33.71 6.96
C ARG A 101 15.32 -35.03 6.27
N ALA A 102 15.15 -35.05 4.95
CA ALA A 102 14.93 -36.27 4.20
C ALA A 102 16.17 -37.16 4.26
N GLU A 103 17.35 -36.59 4.02
CA GLU A 103 18.63 -37.30 4.04
C GLU A 103 18.90 -37.92 5.41
N VAL A 104 18.86 -37.12 6.48
CA VAL A 104 19.05 -37.59 7.87
C VAL A 104 18.04 -38.69 8.20
N ARG A 105 16.77 -38.56 7.80
CA ARG A 105 15.77 -39.61 8.05
C ARG A 105 16.12 -40.92 7.38
N THR A 106 16.60 -40.88 6.13
CA THR A 106 16.97 -42.10 5.41
C THR A 106 18.20 -42.76 6.00
N GLU A 107 19.21 -41.97 6.38
CA GLU A 107 20.43 -42.45 7.01
C GLU A 107 20.15 -43.05 8.39
N THR A 108 19.49 -42.29 9.28
CA THR A 108 19.12 -42.79 10.61
C THR A 108 18.24 -44.05 10.52
N ARG A 109 17.34 -44.13 9.55
CA ARG A 109 16.52 -45.34 9.35
C ARG A 109 17.38 -46.54 8.94
N ALA A 110 18.34 -46.36 8.04
CA ALA A 110 19.23 -47.43 7.61
C ALA A 110 20.11 -47.91 8.78
N GLU A 111 20.68 -47.00 9.56
CA GLU A 111 21.47 -47.33 10.75
C GLU A 111 20.65 -48.11 11.78
N VAL A 112 19.46 -47.61 12.13
CA VAL A 112 18.58 -48.28 13.10
C VAL A 112 18.17 -49.67 12.61
N MET A 113 17.84 -49.83 11.32
CA MET A 113 17.51 -51.15 10.76
C MET A 113 18.70 -52.11 10.82
N GLY A 114 19.90 -51.65 10.45
CA GLY A 114 21.12 -52.46 10.53
C GLY A 114 21.44 -52.91 11.95
N GLU A 115 21.33 -51.99 12.93
CA GLU A 115 21.50 -52.35 14.35
C GLU A 115 20.44 -53.36 14.83
N MET A 116 19.17 -53.17 14.43
CA MET A 116 18.09 -54.09 14.80
C MET A 116 18.30 -55.48 14.21
N GLU A 117 18.75 -55.59 12.96
CA GLU A 117 19.04 -56.88 12.32
C GLU A 117 20.12 -57.66 13.07
N VAL A 118 21.21 -56.99 13.47
CA VAL A 118 22.28 -57.60 14.28
C VAL A 118 21.74 -58.07 15.63
N LYS A 119 20.99 -57.21 16.34
CA LYS A 119 20.40 -57.53 17.66
C LYS A 119 19.43 -58.71 17.56
N ILE A 120 18.56 -58.74 16.54
CA ILE A 120 17.62 -59.84 16.30
C ILE A 120 18.36 -61.13 15.99
N ALA A 121 19.36 -61.10 15.10
CA ALA A 121 20.15 -62.28 14.75
C ALA A 121 20.84 -62.88 15.98
N GLU A 122 21.39 -62.05 16.86
CA GLU A 122 22.02 -62.49 18.10
C GLU A 122 21.02 -63.06 19.10
N GLN A 123 19.87 -62.39 19.29
CA GLN A 123 18.80 -62.86 20.16
C GLN A 123 18.23 -64.21 19.69
N VAL A 124 18.00 -64.38 18.39
CA VAL A 124 17.54 -65.65 17.80
C VAL A 124 18.57 -66.76 18.01
N LYS A 125 19.87 -66.50 17.80
CA LYS A 125 20.94 -67.50 18.06
C LYS A 125 20.91 -67.99 19.51
N VAL A 126 20.83 -67.07 20.47
CA VAL A 126 20.75 -67.41 21.91
C VAL A 126 19.51 -68.23 22.21
N GLN A 127 18.36 -67.85 21.66
CA GLN A 127 17.08 -68.53 21.90
C GLN A 127 17.06 -69.95 21.31
N VAL A 128 17.59 -70.13 20.09
CA VAL A 128 17.74 -71.45 19.45
C VAL A 128 18.68 -72.35 20.25
N ALA A 129 19.83 -71.83 20.71
CA ALA A 129 20.77 -72.60 21.52
C ALA A 129 20.13 -73.09 22.83
N ALA A 130 19.38 -72.22 23.53
CA ALA A 130 18.66 -72.57 24.75
C ALA A 130 17.60 -73.66 24.49
N MET A 131 16.82 -73.56 23.42
CA MET A 131 15.82 -74.57 23.05
C MET A 131 16.44 -75.94 22.74
N LEU A 132 17.56 -75.97 22.02
CA LEU A 132 18.26 -77.23 21.70
C LEU A 132 18.85 -77.89 22.94
N GLY A 133 19.45 -77.12 23.87
CA GLY A 133 19.96 -77.63 25.15
C GLY A 133 18.87 -78.18 26.08
N ALA A 134 17.70 -77.54 26.12
CA ALA A 134 16.55 -78.03 26.88
C ALA A 134 15.94 -79.34 26.29
N ARG A 135 16.11 -79.58 24.99
CA ARG A 135 15.58 -80.77 24.31
C ARG A 135 16.46 -82.00 24.48
N SER A 136 17.78 -81.82 24.52
CA SER A 136 18.76 -82.89 24.73
C SER A 136 18.75 -83.43 26.18
N SER A 137 18.42 -82.59 27.16
CA SER A 137 18.30 -82.98 28.57
C SER A 137 17.02 -83.78 28.87
N LYS A 138 15.91 -83.56 28.16
CA LYS A 138 14.66 -84.34 28.33
C LYS A 138 14.74 -85.79 27.81
N LYS A 139 15.69 -86.12 26.92
CA LYS A 139 15.90 -87.48 26.40
C LYS A 139 16.77 -88.38 27.31
N LYS A 140 17.35 -87.85 28.39
CA LYS A 140 18.21 -88.58 29.34
C LYS A 140 17.51 -88.92 30.67
N LYS A 141 16.23 -89.32 30.66
CA LYS A 141 15.63 -90.00 31.81
C LYS A 141 15.72 -91.52 31.59
N PRO A 142 16.64 -92.23 32.26
CA PRO A 142 16.65 -93.68 32.27
C PRO A 142 15.61 -94.20 33.28
N THR A 143 14.72 -95.06 32.81
CA THR A 143 14.03 -96.07 33.63
C THR A 143 14.95 -97.25 33.89
#